data_AF-A0A965V409-F1
#
_entry.id   AF-A0A965V409-F1
#
_cell.length_a   1.000
_cell.length_b   1.000
_cell.length_c   1.000
_cell.angle_alpha   90.00
_cell.angle_beta   90.00
_cell.angle_gamma   90.00
#
_symmetry.space_group_name_H-M   'P 1'
#
loop_
_entity.id
_entity.type
_entity.pdbx_description
1 polymer ?
#
loop_
_entity_poly.entity_id
_entity_poly.type
_entity_poly.pdbx_seq_one_letter_code
_entity_poly.pdbx_strand_id
1 'polypeptide(L)'
;MQLKKIAFVFQLILTLFGLTLASLGYAKPEGGIKKLDRIIAVVDQDVITEKELQEKINSVIGNLKNQKIEIPSENILRKQVIERLIA
;
A
#
# COMPACT_ATOMS: atom_id res chain seq x y z
N MET A 1 51.45 25.49 26.48
CA MET A 1 50.96 24.10 26.61
C MET A 1 49.44 23.97 26.76
N GLN A 2 48.70 25.00 27.22
CA GLN A 2 47.26 24.93 27.46
C GLN A 2 46.38 25.08 26.20
N LEU A 3 46.83 25.83 25.17
CA LEU A 3 46.06 26.05 23.95
C LEU A 3 45.86 24.77 23.11
N LYS A 4 46.89 23.92 23.03
CA LYS A 4 46.81 22.60 22.36
C LYS A 4 45.84 21.65 23.07
N LYS A 5 45.69 21.76 24.40
CA LYS A 5 44.75 20.93 25.17
C LYS A 5 43.30 21.33 24.90
N ILE A 6 43.01 22.63 24.78
CA ILE A 6 41.67 23.13 24.43
C ILE A 6 41.30 22.70 23.01
N ALA A 7 42.23 22.82 22.05
CA ALA A 7 42.02 22.35 20.68
C ALA A 7 41.78 20.82 20.62
N PHE A 8 42.49 20.04 21.44
CA PHE A 8 42.31 18.60 21.53
C PHE A 8 40.94 18.22 22.11
N VAL A 9 40.48 18.90 23.17
CA VAL A 9 39.14 18.69 23.75
C VAL A 9 38.05 19.06 22.74
N PHE A 10 38.21 20.15 22.01
CA PHE A 10 37.27 20.56 20.96
C PHE A 10 37.19 19.52 19.82
N GLN A 11 38.33 18.97 19.40
CA GLN A 11 38.39 17.91 18.40
C GLN A 11 37.72 16.61 18.89
N LEU A 12 37.86 16.28 20.18
CA LEU A 12 37.20 15.13 20.80
C LEU A 12 35.68 15.29 20.83
N ILE A 13 35.18 16.49 21.19
CA ILE A 13 33.74 16.82 21.20
C ILE A 13 33.15 16.76 19.79
N LEU A 14 33.85 17.31 18.79
CA LEU A 14 33.40 17.30 17.40
C LEU A 14 33.28 15.87 16.86
N THR A 15 34.24 15.00 17.21
CA THR A 15 34.22 13.59 16.81
C THR A 15 33.07 12.83 17.49
N LEU A 16 32.84 13.10 18.78
CA LEU A 16 31.75 12.46 19.52
C LEU A 16 30.37 12.93 19.00
N PHE A 17 30.23 14.21 18.67
CA PHE A 17 29.02 14.76 18.09
C PHE A 17 28.73 14.18 16.69
N GLY A 18 29.76 14.05 15.85
CA GLY A 18 29.63 13.39 14.54
C GLY A 18 29.17 11.93 14.65
N LEU A 19 29.64 11.21 15.66
CA LEU A 19 29.25 9.81 15.89
C LEU A 19 27.79 9.69 16.36
N THR A 20 27.30 10.63 17.18
CA THR A 20 25.89 10.66 17.61
C THR A 20 24.91 10.97 16.47
N LEU A 21 25.32 11.77 15.49
CA LEU A 21 24.50 12.08 14.31
C LEU A 21 24.35 10.87 13.38
N ALA A 22 25.37 10.02 13.28
CA ALA A 22 25.35 8.83 12.42
C ALA A 22 24.36 7.75 12.87
N SER A 23 23.95 7.73 14.14
CA SER A 23 23.00 6.73 14.67
C SER A 23 21.52 7.06 14.41
N LEU A 24 21.17 8.26 13.96
CA LEU A 24 19.76 8.67 13.78
C LEU A 24 19.12 8.14 12.47
N GLY A 25 19.91 7.55 11.56
CA GLY A 25 19.43 7.12 10.24
C GLY A 25 18.91 5.69 10.14
N TYR A 26 19.03 4.87 11.20
CA TYR A 26 18.66 3.45 11.17
C TYR A 26 17.29 3.19 11.80
N ALA A 27 16.27 3.91 11.37
CA ALA A 27 14.90 3.49 11.62
C ALA A 27 14.55 2.38 10.61
N LYS A 28 14.68 1.11 11.03
CA LYS A 28 14.15 -0.02 10.25
C LYS A 28 12.64 0.23 10.11
N PRO A 29 12.09 0.38 8.89
CA PRO A 29 10.65 0.50 8.75
C PRO A 29 10.04 -0.74 9.37
N GLU A 30 9.27 -0.56 10.44
CA GLU A 30 8.48 -1.63 11.01
C GLU A 30 7.58 -2.12 9.88
N GLY A 31 7.88 -3.32 9.39
CA GLY A 31 7.13 -3.96 8.32
C GLY A 31 5.74 -4.25 8.83
N GLY A 32 4.87 -3.25 8.78
CA GLY A 32 3.47 -3.37 9.15
C GLY A 32 2.83 -4.47 8.33
N ILE A 33 1.92 -5.21 8.95
CA ILE A 33 1.15 -6.27 8.30
C ILE A 33 0.42 -5.66 7.10
N LYS A 34 0.92 -5.92 5.90
CA LYS A 34 0.24 -5.53 4.66
C LYS A 34 -0.82 -6.58 4.35
N LYS A 35 -2.08 -6.15 4.27
CA LYS A 35 -3.17 -7.01 3.79
C LYS A 35 -2.90 -7.36 2.33
N LEU A 36 -2.85 -8.66 2.04
CA LEU A 36 -2.81 -9.16 0.67
C LEU A 36 -4.22 -9.09 0.08
N ASP A 37 -4.29 -8.98 -1.25
CA ASP A 37 -5.54 -9.07 -1.98
C ASP A 37 -6.19 -10.43 -1.76
N ARG A 38 -7.52 -10.44 -1.60
CA ARG A 38 -8.27 -11.64 -1.21
C ARG A 38 -8.85 -12.31 -2.44
N ILE A 39 -8.73 -13.64 -2.50
CA ILE A 39 -9.43 -14.47 -3.48
C ILE A 39 -10.90 -14.59 -3.06
N ILE A 40 -11.81 -14.27 -3.98
CA ILE A 40 -13.26 -14.35 -3.73
C ILE A 40 -13.93 -15.54 -4.42
N ALA A 41 -13.36 -16.03 -5.51
CA ALA A 41 -13.88 -17.14 -6.29
C ALA A 41 -12.75 -17.82 -7.10
N VAL A 42 -12.95 -19.10 -7.41
CA VAL A 42 -12.09 -19.89 -8.30
C VAL A 42 -13.00 -20.50 -9.37
N VAL A 43 -12.63 -20.35 -10.63
CA VAL A 43 -13.43 -20.76 -11.79
C VAL A 43 -12.54 -21.52 -12.76
N ASP A 44 -12.80 -22.81 -12.93
CA ASP A 44 -11.95 -23.73 -13.71
C ASP A 44 -10.47 -23.65 -13.31
N GLN A 45 -9.67 -22.92 -14.09
CA GLN A 45 -8.23 -22.73 -13.89
C GLN A 45 -7.86 -21.27 -13.56
N ASP A 46 -8.85 -20.39 -13.38
CA ASP A 46 -8.68 -18.97 -13.10
C ASP A 46 -9.17 -18.57 -11.69
N VAL A 47 -8.64 -17.45 -11.17
CA VAL A 47 -8.86 -16.97 -9.80
C VAL A 47 -9.30 -15.52 -9.83
N ILE A 48 -10.46 -15.23 -9.24
CA ILE A 48 -10.99 -13.87 -9.17
C ILE A 48 -10.63 -13.25 -7.82
N THR A 49 -9.93 -12.11 -7.86
CA THR A 49 -9.56 -11.32 -6.67
C THR A 49 -10.61 -10.26 -6.31
N GLU A 50 -10.54 -9.74 -5.09
CA GLU A 50 -11.44 -8.66 -4.64
C GLU A 50 -11.24 -7.38 -5.45
N LYS A 51 -10.00 -7.03 -5.81
CA LYS A 51 -9.74 -5.85 -6.64
C LYS A 51 -10.29 -5.99 -8.04
N GLU A 52 -10.07 -7.13 -8.71
CA GLU A 52 -10.59 -7.37 -10.06
C GLU A 52 -12.12 -7.27 -10.11
N LEU A 53 -12.79 -7.82 -9.10
CA LEU A 53 -14.24 -7.69 -8.99
C LEU A 53 -14.66 -6.22 -8.91
N GLN A 54 -14.01 -5.42 -8.06
CA GLN A 54 -14.33 -4.00 -7.88
C GLN A 54 -14.09 -3.19 -9.16
N GLU A 55 -12.98 -3.44 -9.86
CA GLU A 55 -12.69 -2.80 -11.15
C GLU A 55 -13.78 -3.10 -12.19
N LYS A 56 -14.21 -4.36 -12.26
CA LYS A 56 -15.27 -4.77 -13.18
C LYS A 56 -16.62 -4.13 -12.83
N ILE A 57 -16.98 -4.08 -11.55
CA ILE A 57 -18.19 -3.40 -11.07
C ILE A 57 -18.18 -1.93 -11.51
N ASN A 58 -17.08 -1.22 -11.27
CA ASN A 58 -16.96 0.19 -11.65
C ASN A 58 -17.11 0.41 -13.16
N SER A 59 -16.52 -0.48 -13.97
CA SER A 59 -16.68 -0.45 -15.42
C SER A 59 -18.14 -0.66 -15.84
N VAL A 60 -18.84 -1.62 -15.25
CA VAL A 60 -20.25 -1.90 -15.52
C VAL A 60 -21.12 -0.71 -15.11
N ILE A 61 -20.89 -0.11 -13.93
CA ILE A 61 -21.62 1.09 -13.49
C ILE A 61 -21.42 2.24 -14.47
N GLY A 62 -20.19 2.46 -14.96
CA GLY A 62 -19.91 3.47 -15.98
C GLY A 62 -20.73 3.25 -17.24
N ASN A 63 -20.79 2.00 -17.71
CA ASN A 63 -21.60 1.64 -18.88
C ASN A 63 -23.10 1.84 -18.65
N LEU A 64 -23.63 1.44 -17.50
CA LEU A 64 -25.04 1.63 -17.15
C LEU A 64 -25.43 3.11 -17.08
N LYS A 65 -24.56 3.95 -16.48
CA LYS A 65 -24.75 5.41 -16.45
C LYS A 65 -24.78 6.01 -17.85
N ASN A 66 -23.88 5.59 -18.73
CA ASN A 66 -23.83 6.06 -20.12
C ASN A 66 -25.10 5.66 -20.90
N GLN A 67 -25.65 4.48 -20.61
CA GLN A 67 -26.89 3.99 -21.21
C GLN A 67 -28.16 4.57 -20.56
N LYS A 68 -28.03 5.45 -19.55
CA LYS A 68 -29.15 5.98 -18.74
C LYS A 68 -30.07 4.90 -18.17
N ILE A 69 -29.50 3.73 -17.86
CA ILE A 69 -30.22 2.63 -17.23
C ILE A 69 -30.14 2.83 -15.71
N GLU A 70 -31.22 2.55 -15.02
CA GLU A 70 -31.26 2.59 -13.56
C GLU A 70 -30.24 1.58 -12.99
N ILE A 71 -29.40 2.04 -12.08
CA ILE A 71 -28.36 1.20 -11.49
C ILE A 71 -29.04 0.26 -10.48
N PRO A 72 -28.96 -1.07 -10.67
CA PRO A 72 -29.57 -2.02 -9.74
C PRO A 72 -28.88 -1.94 -8.37
N SER A 73 -29.56 -2.42 -7.33
CA SER A 73 -28.98 -2.42 -5.97
C SER A 73 -27.62 -3.12 -5.94
N GLU A 74 -26.71 -2.64 -5.09
CA GLU A 74 -25.31 -3.07 -5.03
C GLU A 74 -25.16 -4.60 -4.91
N ASN A 75 -26.00 -5.25 -4.09
CA ASN A 75 -25.98 -6.70 -3.91
C ASN A 75 -26.30 -7.47 -5.20
N ILE A 76 -27.28 -6.99 -5.96
CA ILE A 76 -27.69 -7.61 -7.23
C ILE A 76 -26.61 -7.37 -8.28
N LEU A 77 -26.11 -6.14 -8.37
CA LEU A 77 -25.06 -5.77 -9.30
C LEU A 77 -23.80 -6.63 -9.06
N ARG A 78 -23.34 -6.72 -7.81
CA ARG A 78 -22.17 -7.52 -7.44
C ARG A 78 -22.32 -8.98 -7.85
N LYS A 79 -23.49 -9.58 -7.62
CA LYS A 79 -23.78 -10.96 -8.03
C LYS A 79 -23.76 -11.12 -9.55
N GLN A 80 -24.41 -10.23 -10.29
CA GLN A 80 -24.45 -10.26 -11.75
C GLN A 80 -23.06 -10.08 -12.39
N VAL A 81 -22.21 -9.22 -11.81
CA VAL A 81 -20.85 -9.04 -12.30
C VAL A 81 -20.01 -10.29 -12.04
N ILE A 82 -20.12 -10.92 -10.86
CA ILE A 82 -19.46 -12.19 -10.58
C ILE A 82 -19.91 -13.26 -11.59
N GLU A 83 -21.23 -13.42 -11.82
CA GLU A 83 -21.75 -14.36 -12.81
C GLU A 83 -21.19 -14.11 -14.22
N ARG A 84 -20.98 -12.84 -14.60
CA ARG A 84 -20.38 -12.48 -15.90
C ARG A 84 -18.87 -12.74 -15.97
N LEU A 85 -18.17 -12.77 -14.85
CA LEU A 85 -16.75 -13.12 -14.76
C LEU A 85 -16.51 -14.63 -14.71
N ILE A 86 -17.50 -15.39 -14.22
CA ILE A 86 -17.44 -16.87 -14.15
C ILE A 86 -17.71 -17.52 -15.51
N ALA A 87 -18.38 -16.82 -16.44
CA ALA A 87 -18.85 -17.38 -17.71
C ALA A 87 -17.74 -17.59 -18.76
#